data_AF-A0A414EWG9-F1
#
_entry.id   AF-A0A414EWG9-F1
#
_cell.length_a   1.000
_cell.length_b   1.000
_cell.length_c   1.000
_cell.angle_alpha   90.00
_cell.angle_beta   90.00
_cell.angle_gamma   90.00
#
_symmetry.space_group_name_H-M   'P 1'
#
loop_
_entity.id
_entity.type
_entity.pdbx_description
1 polymer ?
#
loop_
_entity_poly.entity_id
_entity_poly.type
_entity_poly.pdbx_seq_one_letter_code
_entity_poly.pdbx_strand_id
1 'polypeptide(L)'
;MSYYVHAYLVDANKVKAVYGSHDMDLLNQLSSSLKEKLDSLNNYFESEISPSEDAYSVLADIVNGEKRSPHMAFMYGYVYEKVCEYYGRIIYNAENLWQLDEQSSFIPIPLSDDFPYIISIPMSELEIKKQQYTALEAGNGIGDYDYEEEMDDLNFIFDEAVETQKDLIITVY
;
A
#
# COMPACT_ATOMS: atom_id res chain seq x y z
N MET A 1 7.16 19.41 -6.11
CA MET A 1 7.57 18.29 -5.24
C MET A 1 7.24 17.06 -6.05
N SER A 2 8.18 16.16 -6.31
CA SER A 2 7.86 14.87 -6.94
C SER A 2 7.45 13.91 -5.84
N TYR A 3 6.35 13.18 -6.07
CA TYR A 3 5.98 12.04 -5.25
C TYR A 3 6.55 10.77 -5.87
N TYR A 4 6.70 9.73 -5.07
CA TYR A 4 7.12 8.43 -5.55
C TYR A 4 5.93 7.48 -5.53
N VAL A 5 5.71 6.75 -6.62
CA VAL A 5 4.58 5.82 -6.74
C VAL A 5 5.10 4.41 -6.86
N HIS A 6 4.62 3.53 -5.97
CA HIS A 6 4.77 2.10 -6.12
C HIS A 6 3.42 1.48 -6.48
N ALA A 7 3.44 0.49 -7.38
CA ALA A 7 2.28 -0.36 -7.60
C ALA A 7 2.62 -1.84 -7.44
N TYR A 8 1.73 -2.57 -6.77
CA TYR A 8 1.90 -3.97 -6.43
C TYR A 8 0.72 -4.79 -6.94
N LEU A 9 1.03 -5.95 -7.53
CA LEU A 9 0.05 -7.01 -7.69
C LEU A 9 0.05 -7.87 -6.43
N VAL A 10 -1.14 -8.08 -5.86
CA VAL A 10 -1.30 -8.67 -4.53
C VAL A 10 -2.38 -9.75 -4.55
N ASP A 11 -2.23 -10.74 -3.68
CA ASP A 11 -3.33 -11.65 -3.29
C ASP A 11 -4.07 -11.05 -2.10
N ALA A 12 -5.13 -10.27 -2.34
CA ALA A 12 -5.83 -9.57 -1.26
C ALA A 12 -6.48 -10.52 -0.26
N ASN A 13 -6.83 -11.75 -0.67
CA ASN A 13 -7.37 -12.75 0.26
C ASN A 13 -6.33 -13.16 1.30
N LYS A 14 -5.06 -13.33 0.88
CA LYS A 14 -3.97 -13.62 1.83
C LYS A 14 -3.68 -12.43 2.74
N VAL A 15 -3.68 -11.20 2.21
CA VAL A 15 -3.51 -9.99 3.04
C VAL A 15 -4.65 -9.87 4.06
N LYS A 16 -5.90 -10.05 3.63
CA LYS A 16 -7.08 -10.05 4.51
C LYS A 16 -6.99 -11.13 5.58
N ALA A 17 -6.46 -12.31 5.23
CA ALA A 17 -6.30 -13.41 6.18
C ALA A 17 -5.24 -13.15 7.26
N VAL A 18 -4.33 -12.19 7.08
CA VAL A 18 -3.40 -11.79 8.15
C VAL A 18 -4.17 -11.08 9.28
N TYR A 19 -5.09 -10.20 8.92
CA TYR A 19 -5.73 -9.30 9.87
C TYR A 19 -6.66 -10.04 10.84
N GLY A 20 -6.40 -9.93 12.14
CA GLY A 20 -7.21 -10.59 13.17
C GLY A 20 -7.11 -12.12 13.18
N SER A 21 -6.07 -12.69 12.56
CA SER A 21 -5.84 -14.14 12.57
C SER A 21 -5.43 -14.67 13.94
N HIS A 22 -4.83 -13.82 14.79
CA HIS A 22 -4.21 -14.22 16.06
C HIS A 22 -3.20 -15.37 15.93
N ASP A 23 -2.64 -15.57 14.73
CA ASP A 23 -1.70 -16.64 14.44
C ASP A 23 -0.27 -16.18 14.77
N MET A 24 0.23 -16.67 15.90
CA MET A 24 1.57 -16.33 16.39
C MET A 24 2.69 -16.93 15.52
N ASP A 25 2.44 -18.06 14.86
CA ASP A 25 3.40 -18.66 13.96
C ASP A 25 3.51 -17.82 12.68
N LEU A 26 2.37 -17.35 12.16
CA LEU A 26 2.32 -16.38 11.06
C LEU A 26 3.02 -15.07 11.43
N LEU A 27 2.76 -14.52 12.62
CA LEU A 27 3.45 -13.30 13.09
C LEU A 27 4.97 -13.50 13.09
N ASN A 28 5.46 -14.58 13.70
CA ASN A 28 6.89 -14.88 13.76
C ASN A 28 7.50 -15.05 12.35
N GLN A 29 6.77 -15.71 11.46
CA GLN A 29 7.18 -15.89 10.06
C GLN A 29 7.26 -14.56 9.32
N LEU A 30 6.24 -13.70 9.44
CA LEU A 30 6.22 -12.38 8.81
C LEU A 30 7.30 -11.47 9.38
N SER A 31 7.45 -11.40 10.72
CA SER A 31 8.51 -10.63 11.37
C SER A 31 9.90 -11.06 10.93
N SER A 32 10.13 -12.36 10.75
CA SER A 32 11.41 -12.88 10.26
C SER A 32 11.63 -12.56 8.78
N SER A 33 10.61 -12.75 7.94
CA SER A 33 10.70 -12.56 6.49
C SER A 33 10.81 -11.08 6.10
N LEU A 34 10.20 -10.19 6.88
CA LEU A 34 10.17 -8.75 6.64
C LEU A 34 11.20 -8.00 7.48
N LYS A 35 12.06 -8.70 8.23
CA LYS A 35 12.99 -8.12 9.21
C LYS A 35 13.75 -6.90 8.68
N GLU A 36 14.43 -7.03 7.54
CA GLU A 36 15.24 -5.93 6.99
C GLU A 36 14.39 -4.69 6.69
N LYS A 37 13.15 -4.88 6.22
CA LYS A 37 12.23 -3.79 5.87
C LYS A 37 11.66 -3.13 7.12
N LEU A 38 11.28 -3.93 8.12
CA LEU A 38 10.77 -3.42 9.40
C LEU A 38 11.86 -2.67 10.17
N ASP A 39 13.09 -3.20 10.20
CA ASP A 39 14.24 -2.51 10.78
C ASP A 39 14.52 -1.18 10.05
N SER A 40 14.43 -1.17 8.71
CA SER A 40 14.60 0.05 7.92
C SER A 40 13.53 1.10 8.24
N LEU A 41 12.27 0.70 8.42
CA LEU A 41 11.20 1.62 8.84
C LEU A 41 11.47 2.19 10.23
N ASN A 42 11.86 1.33 11.18
CA ASN A 42 12.20 1.76 12.53
C ASN A 42 13.36 2.75 12.56
N ASN A 43 14.40 2.52 11.76
CA ASN A 43 15.54 3.43 11.65
C ASN A 43 15.14 4.76 10.99
N TYR A 44 14.28 4.71 9.97
CA TYR A 44 13.82 5.92 9.28
C TYR A 44 12.98 6.81 10.20
N PHE A 45 12.09 6.20 11.00
CA PHE A 45 11.18 6.90 11.90
C PHE A 45 11.66 6.95 13.36
N GLU A 46 12.94 6.75 13.63
CA GLU A 46 13.50 6.64 15.00
C GLU A 46 13.11 7.84 15.89
N SER A 47 13.01 9.05 15.31
CA SER A 47 12.61 10.27 16.02
C SER A 47 11.11 10.41 16.27
N GLU A 48 10.27 9.59 15.62
CA GLU A 48 8.81 9.66 15.64
C GLU A 48 8.16 8.51 16.40
N ILE A 49 8.90 7.41 16.62
CA ILE A 49 8.41 6.20 17.29
C ILE A 49 8.96 6.07 18.72
N SER A 50 8.27 5.27 19.53
CA SER A 50 8.76 4.83 20.84
C SER A 50 9.21 3.36 20.80
N PRO A 51 10.08 2.88 21.71
CA PRO A 51 10.49 1.48 21.74
C PRO A 51 9.33 0.47 21.90
N SER A 52 8.17 0.93 22.37
CA SER A 52 6.95 0.12 22.51
C SER A 52 5.99 0.22 21.32
N GLU A 53 6.29 1.09 20.36
CA GLU A 53 5.39 1.52 19.28
C GLU A 53 6.17 1.58 17.96
N ASP A 54 6.76 0.45 17.57
CA ASP A 54 7.60 0.30 16.39
C ASP A 54 6.89 -0.50 15.27
N ALA A 55 7.55 -0.69 14.12
CA ALA A 55 6.99 -1.43 12.99
C ALA A 55 6.62 -2.89 13.32
N TYR A 56 7.36 -3.53 14.24
CA TYR A 56 7.03 -4.88 14.70
C TYR A 56 5.77 -4.91 15.56
N SER A 57 5.60 -3.91 16.43
CA SER A 57 4.38 -3.74 17.23
C SER A 57 3.15 -3.50 16.34
N VAL A 58 3.30 -2.72 15.26
CA VAL A 58 2.25 -2.48 14.27
C VAL A 58 1.93 -3.74 13.46
N LEU A 59 2.92 -4.54 13.08
CA LEU A 59 2.69 -5.84 12.46
C LEU A 59 1.91 -6.77 13.40
N ALA A 60 2.26 -6.79 14.68
CA ALA A 60 1.53 -7.55 15.69
C ALA A 60 0.09 -7.04 15.86
N ASP A 61 -0.14 -5.73 15.81
CA ASP A 61 -1.49 -5.15 15.82
C ASP A 61 -2.32 -5.66 14.64
N ILE A 62 -1.77 -5.62 13.43
CA ILE A 62 -2.44 -6.13 12.23
C ILE A 62 -2.82 -7.60 12.43
N VAL A 63 -1.86 -8.46 12.83
CA VAL A 63 -2.13 -9.89 13.05
C VAL A 63 -3.21 -10.12 14.13
N ASN A 64 -3.23 -9.30 15.18
CA ASN A 64 -4.23 -9.39 16.25
C ASN A 64 -5.54 -8.65 15.96
N GLY A 65 -5.65 -7.95 14.83
CA GLY A 65 -6.85 -7.18 14.49
C GLY A 65 -7.02 -5.92 15.35
N GLU A 66 -5.94 -5.42 15.93
CA GLU A 66 -5.92 -4.27 16.84
C GLU A 66 -5.45 -2.99 16.13
N LYS A 67 -5.70 -1.85 16.78
CA LYS A 67 -5.28 -0.51 16.34
C LYS A 67 -4.84 0.29 17.57
N ARG A 68 -3.85 -0.20 18.31
CA ARG A 68 -3.51 0.34 19.64
C ARG A 68 -3.00 1.78 19.56
N SER A 69 -2.36 2.14 18.46
CA SER A 69 -1.72 3.45 18.29
C SER A 69 -2.18 4.13 17.00
N PRO A 70 -3.46 4.54 16.89
CA PRO A 70 -4.01 5.10 15.66
C PRO A 70 -3.34 6.42 15.23
N HIS A 71 -2.66 7.11 16.16
CA HIS A 71 -1.85 8.30 15.87
C HIS A 71 -0.62 7.98 15.02
N MET A 72 -0.18 6.72 14.97
CA MET A 72 0.88 6.23 14.09
C MET A 72 0.34 5.70 12.76
N ALA A 73 -0.71 6.33 12.20
CA ALA A 73 -1.35 5.87 10.98
C ALA A 73 -0.35 5.68 9.81
N PHE A 74 0.68 6.53 9.72
CA PHE A 74 1.78 6.39 8.77
C PHE A 74 2.45 5.00 8.86
N MET A 75 2.79 4.55 10.07
CA MET A 75 3.47 3.27 10.29
C MET A 75 2.56 2.09 9.94
N TYR A 76 1.25 2.17 10.22
CA TYR A 76 0.29 1.17 9.73
C TYR A 76 0.30 1.08 8.21
N GLY A 77 0.33 2.22 7.52
CA GLY A 77 0.42 2.27 6.06
C GLY A 77 1.68 1.60 5.52
N TYR A 78 2.86 1.95 6.06
CA TYR A 78 4.13 1.34 5.64
C TYR A 78 4.20 -0.16 5.94
N VAL A 79 3.75 -0.61 7.12
CA VAL A 79 3.75 -2.04 7.45
C VAL A 79 2.74 -2.81 6.58
N TYR A 80 1.57 -2.23 6.33
CA TYR A 80 0.59 -2.80 5.41
C TYR A 80 1.16 -3.00 4.00
N GLU A 81 1.84 -1.99 3.45
CA GLU A 81 2.53 -2.10 2.17
C GLU A 81 3.53 -3.29 2.18
N LYS A 82 4.31 -3.48 3.25
CA LYS A 82 5.26 -4.61 3.33
C LYS A 82 4.58 -5.97 3.41
N VAL A 83 3.42 -6.06 4.08
CA VAL A 83 2.59 -7.27 4.08
C VAL A 83 2.03 -7.54 2.68
N CYS A 84 1.62 -6.50 1.95
CA CYS A 84 1.12 -6.63 0.60
C CYS A 84 2.21 -7.06 -0.38
N GLU A 85 3.41 -6.49 -0.25
CA GLU A 85 4.58 -6.90 -1.00
C GLU A 85 4.96 -8.36 -0.71
N TYR A 86 4.83 -8.83 0.55
CA TYR A 86 5.08 -10.23 0.91
C TYR A 86 4.16 -11.22 0.18
N TYR A 87 2.88 -10.85 -0.01
CA TYR A 87 1.89 -11.65 -0.74
C TYR A 87 1.74 -11.26 -2.21
N GLY A 88 2.66 -10.47 -2.71
CA GLY A 88 2.56 -9.84 -4.01
C GLY A 88 3.91 -9.66 -4.68
N ARG A 89 3.94 -8.75 -5.64
CA ARG A 89 5.16 -8.27 -6.28
C ARG A 89 4.96 -6.84 -6.74
N ILE A 90 6.01 -6.03 -6.65
CA ILE A 90 6.04 -4.71 -7.26
C ILE A 90 6.06 -4.85 -8.79
N ILE A 91 5.28 -4.02 -9.48
CA ILE A 91 5.23 -3.96 -10.94
C ILE A 91 5.55 -2.56 -11.49
N TYR A 92 5.47 -1.54 -10.65
CA TYR A 92 5.77 -0.17 -11.03
C TYR A 92 6.42 0.57 -9.86
N ASN A 93 7.41 1.41 -10.18
CA ASN A 93 8.25 2.10 -9.22
C ASN A 93 8.90 3.34 -9.83
N ALA A 94 8.20 4.47 -9.83
CA ALA A 94 8.71 5.71 -10.44
C ALA A 94 8.12 6.97 -9.80
N GLU A 95 8.77 8.11 -10.06
CA GLU A 95 8.25 9.41 -9.65
C GLU A 95 6.97 9.72 -10.43
N ASN A 96 5.91 10.10 -9.72
CA ASN A 96 4.65 10.50 -10.33
C ASN A 96 3.87 11.43 -9.40
N LEU A 97 2.80 12.07 -9.87
CA LEU A 97 2.01 13.05 -9.06
C LEU A 97 0.56 12.63 -8.84
N TRP A 98 0.31 11.32 -8.87
CA TRP A 98 -1.02 10.76 -8.87
C TRP A 98 -1.84 11.06 -7.61
N GLN A 99 -3.06 11.54 -7.82
CA GLN A 99 -4.12 11.71 -6.82
C GLN A 99 -5.42 11.11 -7.36
N LEU A 100 -5.44 9.79 -7.52
CA LEU A 100 -6.47 9.11 -8.32
C LEU A 100 -7.80 8.92 -7.58
N ASP A 101 -7.77 8.74 -6.26
CA ASP A 101 -8.94 8.32 -5.48
C ASP A 101 -8.75 8.57 -4.00
N GLU A 102 -9.82 8.45 -3.19
CA GLU A 102 -9.72 8.40 -1.73
C GLU A 102 -8.92 7.18 -1.25
N GLN A 103 -8.28 7.33 -0.08
CA GLN A 103 -7.48 6.25 0.47
C GLN A 103 -8.32 5.02 0.83
N SER A 104 -7.76 3.85 0.53
CA SER A 104 -8.40 2.56 0.80
C SER A 104 -7.36 1.47 1.07
N SER A 105 -7.73 0.52 1.93
CA SER A 105 -6.93 -0.65 2.28
C SER A 105 -7.78 -1.92 2.28
N PHE A 106 -7.18 -3.08 2.00
CA PHE A 106 -7.89 -4.35 2.03
C PHE A 106 -8.27 -4.82 3.44
N ILE A 107 -7.59 -4.29 4.46
CA ILE A 107 -7.81 -4.58 5.87
C ILE A 107 -8.09 -3.27 6.62
N PRO A 108 -8.87 -3.28 7.70
CA PRO A 108 -9.23 -2.05 8.36
C PRO A 108 -8.03 -1.57 9.20
N ILE A 109 -7.16 -0.72 8.64
CA ILE A 109 -6.09 -0.01 9.35
C ILE A 109 -6.40 1.49 9.47
N PRO A 110 -5.78 2.23 10.41
CA PRO A 110 -5.73 3.68 10.34
C PRO A 110 -5.03 4.12 9.03
N LEU A 111 -5.56 5.13 8.37
CA LEU A 111 -5.00 5.73 7.16
C LEU A 111 -4.41 7.11 7.51
N SER A 112 -3.24 7.42 6.97
CA SER A 112 -2.50 8.65 7.27
C SER A 112 -2.95 9.77 6.35
N ASP A 113 -3.19 10.98 6.85
CA ASP A 113 -3.44 12.15 5.98
C ASP A 113 -2.15 12.68 5.29
N ASP A 114 -1.00 12.12 5.65
CA ASP A 114 0.31 12.39 5.05
C ASP A 114 0.74 11.17 4.20
N PHE A 115 1.86 10.51 4.54
CA PHE A 115 2.33 9.32 3.82
C PHE A 115 2.33 8.04 4.66
N PRO A 116 2.22 6.86 4.03
CA PRO A 116 1.92 6.67 2.61
C PRO A 116 0.44 6.86 2.31
N TYR A 117 0.14 7.42 1.13
CA TYR A 117 -1.22 7.44 0.58
C TYR A 117 -1.50 6.11 -0.11
N ILE A 118 -2.56 5.39 0.27
CA ILE A 118 -2.78 4.02 -0.18
C ILE A 118 -4.11 3.91 -0.93
N ILE A 119 -4.10 3.29 -2.10
CA ILE A 119 -5.30 2.90 -2.85
C ILE A 119 -5.25 1.38 -3.07
N SER A 120 -6.23 0.65 -2.55
CA SER A 120 -6.30 -0.81 -2.69
C SER A 120 -7.53 -1.20 -3.51
N ILE A 121 -7.28 -1.74 -4.70
CA ILE A 121 -8.31 -2.01 -5.72
C ILE A 121 -8.46 -3.53 -5.86
N PRO A 122 -9.62 -4.11 -5.47
CA PRO A 122 -9.85 -5.53 -5.66
C PRO A 122 -9.97 -5.84 -7.15
N MET A 123 -9.60 -7.07 -7.54
CA MET A 123 -9.65 -7.52 -8.94
C MET A 123 -11.02 -7.26 -9.59
N SER A 124 -12.11 -7.42 -8.83
CA SER A 124 -13.48 -7.18 -9.31
C SER A 124 -13.79 -5.73 -9.71
N GLU A 125 -12.98 -4.77 -9.27
CA GLU A 125 -13.18 -3.34 -9.52
C GLU A 125 -12.18 -2.75 -10.52
N LEU A 126 -11.15 -3.50 -10.92
CA LEU A 126 -10.07 -3.01 -11.79
C LEU A 126 -10.59 -2.36 -13.08
N GLU A 127 -11.52 -3.02 -13.79
CA GLU A 127 -12.07 -2.51 -15.05
C GLU A 127 -12.82 -1.18 -14.85
N ILE A 128 -13.61 -1.09 -13.77
CA ILE A 128 -14.38 0.12 -13.47
C ILE A 128 -13.44 1.25 -13.07
N LYS A 129 -12.44 0.97 -12.22
CA LYS A 129 -11.44 1.94 -11.80
C LYS A 129 -10.56 2.42 -12.97
N LYS A 130 -10.14 1.51 -13.84
CA LYS A 130 -9.40 1.86 -15.08
C LYS A 130 -10.21 2.84 -15.92
N GLN A 131 -11.49 2.56 -16.16
CA GLN A 131 -12.36 3.46 -16.92
C GLN A 131 -12.56 4.81 -16.25
N GLN A 132 -12.65 4.85 -14.91
CA GLN A 132 -12.77 6.10 -14.16
C GLN A 132 -11.50 6.96 -14.28
N TYR A 133 -10.33 6.36 -14.08
CA TYR A 133 -9.08 7.10 -14.10
C TYR A 133 -8.64 7.51 -15.51
N THR A 134 -8.89 6.66 -16.52
CA THR A 134 -8.62 7.00 -17.93
C THR A 134 -9.54 8.09 -18.48
N ALA A 135 -10.67 8.36 -17.81
CA ALA A 135 -11.58 9.45 -18.15
C ALA A 135 -11.22 10.78 -17.46
N LEU A 136 -10.20 10.81 -16.59
CA LEU A 136 -9.75 12.04 -15.94
C LEU A 136 -9.10 12.98 -16.97
N GLU A 137 -9.48 14.26 -16.93
CA GLU A 137 -8.79 15.29 -17.69
C GLU A 137 -7.45 15.62 -17.02
N ALA A 138 -6.45 16.02 -17.82
CA ALA A 138 -5.14 16.44 -17.32
C ALA A 138 -5.25 17.51 -16.22
N GLY A 139 -4.49 17.33 -15.15
CA GLY A 139 -4.50 18.19 -13.97
C GLY A 139 -5.55 17.83 -12.91
N ASN A 140 -6.35 16.77 -13.13
CA ASN A 140 -7.30 16.25 -12.14
C ASN A 140 -6.79 14.93 -11.54
N GLY A 141 -5.61 14.99 -10.90
CA GLY A 141 -4.99 13.83 -10.25
C GLY A 141 -4.12 12.95 -11.16
N ILE A 142 -4.02 13.29 -12.44
CA ILE A 142 -3.06 12.76 -13.41
C ILE A 142 -2.68 13.86 -14.41
N GLY A 143 -1.46 13.82 -14.92
CA GLY A 143 -0.94 14.77 -15.90
C GLY A 143 -0.52 16.11 -15.34
N ASP A 144 -0.14 16.15 -14.06
CA ASP A 144 0.49 17.33 -13.45
C ASP A 144 1.93 17.52 -13.93
N TYR A 145 2.57 16.45 -14.42
CA TYR A 145 3.90 16.49 -15.05
C TYR A 145 3.83 16.23 -16.55
N ASP A 146 3.39 15.03 -16.96
CA ASP A 146 3.21 14.65 -18.36
C ASP A 146 2.01 13.72 -18.49
N TYR A 147 0.88 14.27 -18.95
CA TYR A 147 -0.37 13.50 -19.03
C TYR A 147 -0.26 12.25 -19.91
N GLU A 148 0.50 12.29 -21.00
CA GLU A 148 0.60 11.12 -21.90
C GLU A 148 1.41 10.01 -21.24
N GLU A 149 2.58 10.33 -20.67
CA GLU A 149 3.43 9.37 -19.97
C GLU A 149 2.72 8.79 -18.73
N GLU A 150 2.14 9.66 -17.90
CA GLU A 150 1.41 9.23 -16.71
C GLU A 150 0.21 8.33 -17.05
N MET A 151 -0.51 8.62 -18.14
CA MET A 151 -1.63 7.80 -18.58
C MET A 151 -1.17 6.45 -19.14
N ASP A 152 -0.05 6.40 -19.85
CA ASP A 152 0.55 5.15 -20.33
C ASP A 152 0.99 4.27 -19.15
N ASP A 153 1.63 4.85 -18.14
CA ASP A 153 2.03 4.15 -16.90
C ASP A 153 0.82 3.61 -16.14
N LEU A 154 -0.22 4.42 -15.99
CA LEU A 154 -1.46 4.01 -15.35
C LEU A 154 -2.11 2.84 -16.12
N ASN A 155 -2.20 2.94 -17.45
CA ASN A 155 -2.74 1.88 -18.28
C ASN A 155 -1.93 0.58 -18.12
N PHE A 156 -0.61 0.67 -18.15
CA PHE A 156 0.29 -0.48 -17.95
C PHE A 156 0.00 -1.19 -16.62
N ILE A 157 -0.09 -0.45 -15.51
CA ILE A 157 -0.34 -1.02 -14.18
C ILE A 157 -1.68 -1.76 -14.13
N PHE A 158 -2.73 -1.14 -14.68
CA PHE A 158 -4.07 -1.73 -14.71
C PHE A 158 -4.14 -2.94 -15.64
N ASP A 159 -3.53 -2.88 -16.82
CA ASP A 159 -3.50 -3.98 -17.77
C ASP A 159 -2.77 -5.19 -17.19
N GLU A 160 -1.60 -5.00 -16.58
CA GLU A 160 -0.86 -6.08 -15.91
C GLU A 160 -1.70 -6.70 -14.76
N ALA A 161 -2.46 -5.89 -14.00
CA ALA A 161 -3.34 -6.39 -12.94
C ALA A 161 -4.52 -7.22 -13.48
N VAL A 162 -5.16 -6.75 -14.56
CA VAL A 162 -6.28 -7.44 -15.22
C VAL A 162 -5.79 -8.74 -15.87
N GLU A 163 -4.70 -8.71 -16.62
CA GLU A 163 -4.13 -9.87 -17.31
C GLU A 163 -3.70 -10.97 -16.33
N THR A 164 -3.11 -10.58 -15.20
CA THR A 164 -2.67 -11.53 -14.16
C THR A 164 -3.78 -11.93 -13.19
N GLN A 165 -4.96 -11.31 -13.29
CA GLN A 165 -6.10 -11.50 -12.39
C GLN A 165 -5.70 -11.34 -10.90
N LYS A 166 -4.94 -10.28 -10.61
CA LYS A 166 -4.48 -9.95 -9.26
C LYS A 166 -5.11 -8.67 -8.76
N ASP A 167 -5.20 -8.55 -7.44
CA ASP A 167 -5.60 -7.29 -6.82
C ASP A 167 -4.46 -6.28 -6.95
N LEU A 168 -4.78 -4.99 -6.97
CA LEU A 168 -3.82 -3.91 -7.17
C LEU A 168 -3.72 -3.05 -5.91
N ILE A 169 -2.50 -2.68 -5.55
CA ILE A 169 -2.24 -1.61 -4.59
C ILE A 169 -1.39 -0.56 -5.27
N ILE A 170 -1.76 0.71 -5.08
CA ILE A 170 -0.96 1.87 -5.45
C ILE A 170 -0.64 2.61 -4.15
N THR A 171 0.64 2.88 -3.91
CA THR A 171 1.10 3.72 -2.80
C THR A 171 1.86 4.93 -3.31
N VAL A 172 1.61 6.09 -2.70
CA VAL A 172 2.24 7.37 -3.03
C VAL A 172 2.99 7.90 -1.80
N TYR A 173 4.20 8.46 -2.00
CA TYR A 173 5.11 9.01 -0.97
C TYR A 173 5.61 10.42 -1.31
#